data_AF-R8WZM3-F1
#
_entry.id   AF-R8WZM3-F1
#
_cell.length_a   1.000
_cell.length_b   1.000
_cell.length_c   1.000
_cell.angle_alpha   90.00
_cell.angle_beta   90.00
_cell.angle_gamma   90.00
#
_symmetry.space_group_name_H-M   'P 1'
#
loop_
_entity.id
_entity.type
_entity.pdbx_description
1 polymer ?
#
loop_
_entity_poly.entity_id
_entity_poly.type
_entity_poly.pdbx_seq_one_letter_code
_entity_poly.pdbx_strand_id
1 'polypeptide(L)'
;MWQNGQHDTLTRECEKKNFAMKLNIRAQSAQNLHNNSPIVLVHGLFGSLDNLGILARDLVADHDIIQVDMRNHGLSPRSPVMNYPAMAQDLLDTLDDQQIEKAIFIGHSMGGKAVMALTALAPERVERLVAIDIAPVDYHVRRHDEIFAAINAVTDAQSSSRQQAASVMRQHLQEEGVIQFLLKSFVDGEWRFNVPVLWEQYPHIVGWETIPAWEHPALFIPGGNSPYVTEAYREQLLAQFPQARAHVIAGAGHWVHAEKPEAVLRAIRRYLSEQAN
;
A
#
# COMPACT_ATOMS: atom_id res chain seq x y z
N MET A 1 66.44 12.79 19.27
CA MET A 1 66.62 13.71 18.13
C MET A 1 65.82 13.18 16.96
N TRP A 2 64.77 13.92 16.58
CA TRP A 2 64.07 13.98 15.29
C TRP A 2 63.55 12.65 14.66
N GLN A 3 62.25 12.32 14.73
CA GLN A 3 61.04 12.82 14.03
C GLN A 3 60.72 12.15 12.66
N ASN A 4 59.41 11.93 12.48
CA ASN A 4 58.63 11.68 11.24
C ASN A 4 58.44 10.21 10.83
N GLY A 5 57.22 9.70 10.63
CA GLY A 5 55.90 10.30 10.73
C GLY A 5 54.85 9.22 10.45
N GLN A 6 53.96 8.97 11.41
CA GLN A 6 52.72 8.25 11.16
C GLN A 6 51.62 9.30 11.06
N HIS A 7 51.25 9.64 9.83
CA HIS A 7 49.97 10.29 9.57
C HIS A 7 48.93 9.21 9.38
N ASP A 8 48.15 9.03 10.45
CA ASP A 8 46.80 8.50 10.46
C ASP A 8 46.04 9.02 9.24
N THR A 9 45.88 8.14 8.24
CA THR A 9 44.94 8.39 7.15
C THR A 9 43.60 7.89 7.63
N LEU A 10 42.89 8.82 8.28
CA LEU A 10 41.45 8.85 8.48
C LEU A 10 40.75 8.00 7.41
N THR A 11 40.38 6.79 7.81
CA THR A 11 39.32 6.01 7.18
C THR A 11 38.12 6.95 7.08
N ARG A 12 37.84 7.42 5.87
CA ARG A 12 36.56 8.01 5.53
C ARG A 12 35.51 6.91 5.66
N GLU A 13 35.06 6.67 6.88
CA GLU A 13 33.70 6.22 7.14
C GLU A 13 32.78 7.33 6.64
N CYS A 14 32.55 7.34 5.34
CA CYS A 14 31.34 7.90 4.79
C CYS A 14 30.24 6.94 5.24
N GLU A 15 29.77 7.11 6.48
CA GLU A 15 28.46 6.65 6.88
C GLU A 15 27.52 7.08 5.76
N LYS A 16 27.05 6.12 4.97
CA LYS A 16 25.90 6.33 4.12
C LYS A 16 24.77 6.64 5.09
N LYS A 17 24.54 7.93 5.34
CA LYS A 17 23.24 8.42 5.79
C LYS A 17 22.27 7.96 4.71
N ASN A 18 21.68 6.77 4.90
CA ASN A 18 20.48 6.41 4.19
C ASN A 18 19.50 7.52 4.52
N PHE A 19 19.24 8.41 3.56
CA PHE A 19 18.16 9.36 3.69
C PHE A 19 16.88 8.51 3.70
N ALA A 20 16.35 8.27 4.91
CA ALA A 20 15.10 7.58 5.13
C ALA A 20 14.03 8.15 4.18
N MET A 21 13.35 7.29 3.44
CA MET A 21 12.36 7.73 2.47
C MET A 21 11.06 8.00 3.22
N LYS A 22 10.80 9.27 3.51
CA LYS A 22 9.60 9.70 4.22
C LYS A 22 8.43 9.79 3.26
N LEU A 23 7.40 8.99 3.50
CA LEU A 23 6.17 9.06 2.72
C LEU A 23 5.41 10.36 3.05
N ASN A 24 4.71 10.88 2.06
CA ASN A 24 3.67 11.88 2.29
C ASN A 24 2.51 11.22 3.05
N ILE A 25 2.03 11.89 4.09
CA ILE A 25 0.97 11.37 4.95
C ILE A 25 -0.15 12.39 5.18
N ARG A 26 -1.30 11.86 5.58
CA ARG A 26 -2.35 12.61 6.26
C ARG A 26 -2.63 11.92 7.60
N ALA A 27 -2.26 12.58 8.68
CA ALA A 27 -2.56 12.17 10.05
C ALA A 27 -3.84 12.86 10.56
N GLN A 28 -4.68 12.11 11.28
CA GLN A 28 -5.87 12.60 11.96
C GLN A 28 -5.96 11.95 13.35
N SER A 29 -6.06 12.76 14.39
CA SER A 29 -6.28 12.25 15.75
C SER A 29 -7.70 11.70 15.90
N ALA A 30 -7.86 10.70 16.76
CA ALA A 30 -9.15 10.12 17.05
C ALA A 30 -10.13 11.14 17.63
N GLN A 31 -11.42 10.96 17.30
CA GLN A 31 -12.48 11.84 17.77
C GLN A 31 -12.85 11.61 19.23
N ASN A 32 -12.65 10.39 19.74
CA ASN A 32 -12.90 10.01 21.13
C ASN A 32 -11.62 9.50 21.76
N LEU A 33 -11.41 9.77 23.06
CA LEU A 33 -10.29 9.17 23.78
C LEU A 33 -10.45 7.64 23.83
N HIS A 34 -9.36 6.96 23.50
CA HIS A 34 -9.21 5.51 23.57
C HIS A 34 -7.77 5.16 23.90
N ASN A 35 -7.49 3.87 24.12
CA ASN A 35 -6.14 3.34 24.24
C ASN A 35 -5.79 2.33 23.12
N ASN A 36 -6.50 2.43 21.98
CA ASN A 36 -6.20 1.65 20.78
C ASN A 36 -4.96 2.18 20.06
N SER A 37 -4.21 1.28 19.42
CA SER A 37 -3.08 1.63 18.57
C SER A 37 -3.50 2.37 17.30
N PRO A 38 -2.65 3.24 16.75
CA PRO A 38 -2.96 3.97 15.52
C PRO A 38 -3.13 3.01 14.34
N ILE A 39 -3.94 3.42 13.35
CA ILE A 39 -4.16 2.69 12.11
C ILE A 39 -3.44 3.39 10.95
N VAL A 40 -2.58 2.65 10.26
CA VAL A 40 -1.96 3.07 9.00
C VAL A 40 -2.72 2.46 7.81
N LEU A 41 -3.23 3.33 6.94
CA LEU A 41 -3.99 2.98 5.74
C LEU A 41 -3.09 3.10 4.49
N VAL A 42 -2.95 1.99 3.75
CA VAL A 42 -1.99 1.86 2.65
C VAL A 42 -2.70 1.50 1.34
N HIS A 43 -2.61 2.37 0.33
CA HIS A 43 -3.34 2.22 -0.92
C HIS A 43 -2.68 1.25 -1.93
N GLY A 44 -3.47 0.82 -2.93
CA GLY A 44 -3.02 -0.02 -4.04
C GLY A 44 -2.36 0.74 -5.20
N LEU A 45 -1.93 0.00 -6.23
CA LEU A 45 -1.30 0.55 -7.43
C LEU A 45 -2.18 1.63 -8.10
N PHE A 46 -1.56 2.71 -8.58
CA PHE A 46 -2.17 3.91 -9.17
C PHE A 46 -3.03 4.77 -8.22
N GLY A 47 -3.18 4.34 -6.96
CA GLY A 47 -3.93 5.09 -5.97
C GLY A 47 -3.19 6.26 -5.35
N SER A 48 -3.84 6.84 -4.36
CA SER A 48 -3.28 7.82 -3.43
C SER A 48 -3.83 7.57 -2.03
N LEU A 49 -3.34 8.31 -1.04
CA LEU A 49 -3.78 8.24 0.35
C LEU A 49 -5.30 8.42 0.52
N ASP A 50 -5.98 9.06 -0.43
CA ASP A 50 -7.43 9.27 -0.41
C ASP A 50 -8.25 8.00 -0.69
N ASN A 51 -7.64 6.96 -1.26
CA ASN A 51 -8.34 5.75 -1.68
C ASN A 51 -9.05 5.00 -0.54
N LEU A 52 -8.39 4.89 0.61
CA LEU A 52 -8.95 4.25 1.80
C LEU A 52 -9.69 5.27 2.70
N GLY A 53 -9.92 6.50 2.21
CA GLY A 53 -10.55 7.56 3.00
C GLY A 53 -11.97 7.24 3.48
N ILE A 54 -12.69 6.34 2.80
CA ILE A 54 -14.00 5.85 3.30
C ILE A 54 -13.85 5.03 4.58
N LEU A 55 -12.76 4.27 4.73
CA LEU A 55 -12.45 3.53 5.94
C LEU A 55 -11.93 4.48 7.02
N ALA A 56 -11.05 5.41 6.65
CA ALA A 56 -10.50 6.42 7.56
C ALA A 56 -11.60 7.20 8.29
N ARG A 57 -12.65 7.62 7.58
CA ARG A 57 -13.77 8.39 8.15
C ARG A 57 -14.56 7.66 9.23
N ASP A 58 -14.62 6.34 9.17
CA ASP A 58 -15.26 5.53 10.22
C ASP A 58 -14.28 5.26 11.36
N LEU A 59 -13.07 4.79 11.03
CA LEU A 59 -12.09 4.34 11.99
C LEU A 59 -11.52 5.48 12.86
N VAL A 60 -11.51 6.72 12.36
CA VAL A 60 -11.07 7.89 13.14
C VAL A 60 -11.97 8.19 14.35
N ALA A 61 -13.14 7.55 14.45
CA ALA A 61 -13.98 7.67 15.64
C ALA A 61 -13.25 7.19 16.91
N ASP A 62 -12.40 6.17 16.80
CA ASP A 62 -11.79 5.44 17.92
C ASP A 62 -10.35 4.97 17.67
N HIS A 63 -9.68 5.50 16.64
CA HIS A 63 -8.27 5.27 16.34
C HIS A 63 -7.62 6.54 15.78
N ASP A 64 -6.37 6.82 16.13
CA ASP A 64 -5.56 7.76 15.36
C ASP A 64 -5.31 7.16 13.97
N ILE A 65 -5.49 7.95 12.91
CA ILE A 65 -5.40 7.48 11.52
C ILE A 65 -4.23 8.14 10.80
N ILE A 66 -3.45 7.33 10.10
CA ILE A 66 -2.41 7.76 9.18
C ILE A 66 -2.71 7.18 7.81
N GLN A 67 -2.97 8.05 6.84
CA GLN A 67 -3.10 7.67 5.44
C GLN A 67 -1.79 8.01 4.73
N VAL A 68 -1.18 7.05 4.04
CA VAL A 68 0.11 7.27 3.36
C VAL A 68 -0.06 7.27 1.85
N ASP A 69 0.64 8.14 1.14
CA ASP A 69 0.94 7.94 -0.27
C ASP A 69 2.15 7.00 -0.36
N MET A 70 2.04 5.89 -1.07
CA MET A 70 3.21 5.03 -1.27
C MET A 70 4.25 5.71 -2.16
N ARG A 71 5.51 5.30 -2.06
CA ARG A 71 6.56 5.74 -3.01
C ARG A 71 6.05 5.67 -4.44
N ASN A 72 6.50 6.61 -5.28
CA ASN A 72 6.05 6.73 -6.67
C ASN A 72 4.55 7.01 -6.87
N HIS A 73 3.80 7.38 -5.82
CA HIS A 73 2.39 7.75 -5.87
C HIS A 73 2.12 9.07 -5.14
N GLY A 74 0.98 9.69 -5.48
CA GLY A 74 0.48 10.88 -4.80
C GLY A 74 1.51 12.01 -4.71
N LEU A 75 1.81 12.45 -3.50
CA LEU A 75 2.84 13.46 -3.21
C LEU A 75 4.11 12.87 -2.57
N SER A 76 4.21 11.55 -2.48
CA SER A 76 5.40 10.88 -1.95
C SER A 76 6.60 10.99 -2.89
N PRO A 77 7.83 10.85 -2.36
CA PRO A 77 9.04 10.84 -3.17
C PRO A 77 9.00 9.82 -4.31
N ARG A 78 9.65 10.17 -5.42
CA ARG A 78 9.87 9.29 -6.56
C ARG A 78 11.18 8.52 -6.36
N SER A 79 11.21 7.26 -6.80
CA SER A 79 12.37 6.39 -6.72
C SER A 79 12.36 5.41 -7.90
N PRO A 80 13.51 5.06 -8.49
CA PRO A 80 13.55 4.01 -9.51
C PRO A 80 13.26 2.61 -8.93
N VAL A 81 13.39 2.43 -7.61
CA VAL A 81 13.19 1.13 -6.95
C VAL A 81 11.75 0.98 -6.47
N MET A 82 11.07 -0.09 -6.90
CA MET A 82 9.70 -0.40 -6.49
C MET A 82 9.51 -1.90 -6.24
N ASN A 83 10.00 -2.37 -5.09
CA ASN A 83 9.81 -3.73 -4.59
C ASN A 83 9.28 -3.71 -3.15
N TYR A 84 8.80 -4.86 -2.66
CA TYR A 84 8.14 -4.93 -1.36
C TYR A 84 9.04 -4.71 -0.15
N PRO A 85 10.29 -5.21 -0.10
CA PRO A 85 11.21 -4.85 0.98
C PRO A 85 11.42 -3.34 1.10
N ALA A 86 11.59 -2.65 -0.03
CA ALA A 86 11.77 -1.21 -0.01
C ALA A 86 10.49 -0.46 0.36
N MET A 87 9.31 -0.93 -0.06
CA MET A 87 8.03 -0.36 0.37
C MET A 87 7.74 -0.60 1.87
N ALA A 88 8.12 -1.75 2.41
CA ALA A 88 8.04 -2.04 3.84
C ALA A 88 8.97 -1.13 4.65
N GLN A 89 10.20 -0.89 4.17
CA GLN A 89 11.12 0.04 4.80
C GLN A 89 10.54 1.47 4.85
N ASP A 90 9.85 1.94 3.80
CA ASP A 90 9.22 3.26 3.85
C ASP A 90 8.13 3.37 4.93
N LEU A 91 7.35 2.30 5.13
CA LEU A 91 6.35 2.25 6.19
C LEU A 91 7.01 2.32 7.56
N LEU A 92 8.12 1.60 7.75
CA LEU A 92 8.93 1.62 8.96
C LEU A 92 9.52 3.02 9.23
N ASP A 93 10.17 3.60 8.22
CA ASP A 93 10.74 4.95 8.27
C ASP A 93 9.65 6.00 8.60
N THR A 94 8.44 5.81 8.07
CA THR A 94 7.28 6.67 8.34
C THR A 94 6.80 6.53 9.79
N LEU A 95 6.75 5.32 10.35
CA LEU A 95 6.43 5.14 11.77
C LEU A 95 7.46 5.82 12.68
N ASP A 96 8.75 5.68 12.36
CA ASP A 96 9.83 6.28 13.14
C ASP A 96 9.77 7.82 13.12
N ASP A 97 9.48 8.40 11.96
CA ASP A 97 9.30 9.85 11.81
C ASP A 97 8.09 10.37 12.63
N GLN A 98 7.02 9.58 12.69
CA GLN A 98 5.82 9.90 13.47
C GLN A 98 5.93 9.48 14.94
N GLN A 99 7.07 8.93 15.37
CA GLN A 99 7.32 8.46 16.73
C GLN A 99 6.32 7.39 17.20
N ILE A 100 5.89 6.51 16.28
CA ILE A 100 4.92 5.45 16.55
C ILE A 100 5.65 4.13 16.71
N GLU A 101 5.62 3.58 17.92
CA GLU A 101 6.28 2.30 18.22
C GLU A 101 5.58 1.11 17.54
N LYS A 102 4.24 1.08 17.50
CA LYS A 102 3.49 -0.04 16.91
C LYS A 102 2.17 0.46 16.34
N ALA A 103 1.73 -0.13 15.22
CA ALA A 103 0.49 0.27 14.56
C ALA A 103 -0.29 -0.92 13.99
N ILE A 104 -1.59 -0.72 13.80
CA ILE A 104 -2.45 -1.59 13.01
C ILE A 104 -2.31 -1.16 11.54
N PHE A 105 -2.16 -2.11 10.63
CA PHE A 105 -2.03 -1.81 9.20
C PHE A 105 -3.19 -2.36 8.39
N ILE A 106 -3.75 -1.52 7.51
CA ILE A 106 -4.81 -1.90 6.57
C ILE A 106 -4.34 -1.53 5.17
N GLY A 107 -4.03 -2.55 4.36
CA GLY A 107 -3.51 -2.37 3.01
C GLY A 107 -4.44 -2.94 1.96
N HIS A 108 -4.64 -2.21 0.87
CA HIS A 108 -5.34 -2.71 -0.33
C HIS A 108 -4.34 -3.10 -1.42
N SER A 109 -4.52 -4.29 -2.02
CA SER A 109 -3.75 -4.70 -3.20
C SER A 109 -2.23 -4.57 -2.97
N MET A 110 -1.52 -3.80 -3.80
CA MET A 110 -0.10 -3.46 -3.62
C MET A 110 0.24 -3.00 -2.19
N GLY A 111 -0.60 -2.15 -1.57
CA GLY A 111 -0.41 -1.69 -0.21
C GLY A 111 -0.54 -2.82 0.81
N GLY A 112 -1.43 -3.80 0.57
CA GLY A 112 -1.53 -5.00 1.39
C GLY A 112 -0.29 -5.88 1.29
N LYS A 113 0.31 -6.03 0.10
CA LYS A 113 1.61 -6.71 -0.05
C LYS A 113 2.76 -5.96 0.64
N ALA A 114 2.80 -4.63 0.60
CA ALA A 114 3.78 -3.86 1.34
C ALA A 114 3.66 -4.08 2.86
N VAL A 115 2.43 -4.09 3.38
CA VAL A 115 2.14 -4.39 4.79
C VAL A 115 2.51 -5.83 5.14
N MET A 116 2.24 -6.81 4.28
CA MET A 116 2.69 -8.19 4.48
C MET A 116 4.22 -8.29 4.51
N ALA A 117 4.93 -7.57 3.63
CA ALA A 117 6.39 -7.58 3.66
C ALA A 117 6.96 -6.92 4.94
N LEU A 118 6.25 -5.96 5.53
CA LEU A 118 6.62 -5.36 6.81
C LEU A 118 6.65 -6.40 7.94
N THR A 119 5.81 -7.45 7.91
CA THR A 119 5.87 -8.50 8.94
C THR A 119 7.14 -9.33 8.88
N ALA A 120 7.84 -9.35 7.75
CA ALA A 120 9.15 -9.99 7.61
C ALA A 120 10.30 -9.07 8.04
N LEU A 121 10.13 -7.76 7.84
CA LEU A 121 11.16 -6.75 8.09
C LEU A 121 11.18 -6.30 9.56
N ALA A 122 10.03 -6.01 10.14
CA ALA A 122 9.88 -5.46 11.49
C ALA A 122 8.56 -5.94 12.13
N PRO A 123 8.40 -7.25 12.39
CA PRO A 123 7.16 -7.84 12.90
C PRO A 123 6.66 -7.20 14.21
N GLU A 124 7.57 -6.74 15.06
CA GLU A 124 7.27 -6.09 16.34
C GLU A 124 6.54 -4.75 16.18
N ARG A 125 6.63 -4.13 14.99
CA ARG A 125 5.99 -2.85 14.64
C ARG A 125 4.55 -3.02 14.14
N VAL A 126 4.13 -4.26 13.89
CA VAL A 126 2.79 -4.60 13.38
C VAL A 126 1.94 -5.17 14.51
N GLU A 127 0.92 -4.42 14.94
CA GLU A 127 -0.03 -4.90 15.94
C GLU A 127 -1.05 -5.88 15.36
N ARG A 128 -1.66 -5.50 14.24
CA ARG A 128 -2.67 -6.26 13.50
C ARG A 128 -2.55 -5.92 12.03
N LEU A 129 -2.99 -6.86 11.19
CA LEU A 129 -2.88 -6.75 9.74
C LEU A 129 -4.24 -7.03 9.10
N VAL A 130 -4.66 -6.11 8.22
CA VAL A 130 -5.79 -6.31 7.31
C VAL A 130 -5.30 -6.17 5.87
N ALA A 131 -5.45 -7.21 5.07
CA ALA A 131 -5.15 -7.25 3.65
C ALA A 131 -6.45 -7.29 2.83
N ILE A 132 -6.74 -6.22 2.10
CA ILE A 132 -7.96 -6.10 1.28
C ILE A 132 -7.64 -6.57 -0.14
N ASP A 133 -8.31 -7.65 -0.53
CA ASP A 133 -8.30 -8.27 -1.86
C ASP A 133 -6.90 -8.49 -2.46
N ILE A 134 -6.05 -9.17 -1.70
CA ILE A 134 -4.67 -9.49 -2.10
C ILE A 134 -4.15 -10.72 -1.37
N ALA A 135 -3.44 -11.59 -2.10
CA ALA A 135 -2.66 -12.69 -1.56
C ALA A 135 -1.13 -12.43 -1.68
N PRO A 136 -0.30 -13.00 -0.78
CA PRO A 136 1.15 -12.91 -0.82
C PRO A 136 1.73 -13.91 -1.84
N VAL A 137 1.44 -13.69 -3.12
CA VAL A 137 1.87 -14.56 -4.23
C VAL A 137 2.34 -13.75 -5.43
N ASP A 138 3.22 -14.31 -6.24
CA ASP A 138 3.47 -13.79 -7.58
C ASP A 138 2.30 -14.20 -8.48
N TYR A 139 1.59 -13.23 -9.04
CA TYR A 139 0.44 -13.53 -9.89
C TYR A 139 0.83 -14.02 -11.28
N HIS A 140 2.09 -13.85 -11.72
CA HIS A 140 2.62 -14.25 -13.02
C HIS A 140 1.78 -13.80 -14.24
N VAL A 141 1.07 -12.67 -14.10
CA VAL A 141 0.21 -12.13 -15.16
C VAL A 141 0.34 -10.61 -15.28
N ARG A 142 0.13 -10.10 -16.49
CA ARG A 142 -0.08 -8.67 -16.71
C ARG A 142 -1.59 -8.38 -16.72
N ARG A 143 -2.02 -7.57 -15.75
CA ARG A 143 -3.44 -7.19 -15.55
C ARG A 143 -3.75 -5.73 -15.91
N HIS A 144 -2.72 -4.93 -16.22
CA HIS A 144 -2.85 -3.47 -16.26
C HIS A 144 -2.37 -2.85 -17.59
N ASP A 145 -2.16 -3.64 -18.64
CA ASP A 145 -1.62 -3.11 -19.91
C ASP A 145 -2.58 -2.11 -20.59
N GLU A 146 -3.89 -2.39 -20.59
CA GLU A 146 -4.91 -1.46 -21.08
C GLU A 146 -4.99 -0.18 -20.21
N ILE A 147 -4.77 -0.31 -18.90
CA ILE A 147 -4.71 0.83 -17.99
C ILE A 147 -3.50 1.71 -18.30
N PHE A 148 -2.32 1.12 -18.50
CA PHE A 148 -1.13 1.86 -18.93
C PHE A 148 -1.33 2.53 -20.29
N ALA A 149 -1.96 1.83 -21.25
CA ALA A 149 -2.29 2.41 -22.55
C ALA A 149 -3.21 3.64 -22.40
N ALA A 150 -4.25 3.55 -21.57
CA ALA A 150 -5.15 4.66 -21.29
C ALA A 150 -4.43 5.86 -20.63
N ILE A 151 -3.56 5.58 -19.64
CA ILE A 151 -2.75 6.59 -18.95
C ILE A 151 -1.82 7.32 -19.92
N ASN A 152 -1.12 6.58 -20.78
CA ASN A 152 -0.24 7.16 -21.78
C ASN A 152 -1.01 7.98 -22.83
N ALA A 153 -2.15 7.46 -23.30
CA ALA A 153 -3.01 8.18 -24.24
C ALA A 153 -3.49 9.53 -23.70
N VAL A 154 -3.79 9.64 -22.40
CA VAL A 154 -4.16 10.90 -21.75
C VAL A 154 -2.99 11.90 -21.79
N THR A 155 -1.77 11.44 -21.49
CA THR A 155 -0.54 12.24 -21.55
C THR A 155 -0.25 12.71 -22.97
N ASP A 156 -0.33 11.80 -23.96
CA ASP A 156 -0.08 12.09 -25.37
C ASP A 156 -1.12 13.08 -25.95
N ALA A 157 -2.37 12.98 -25.49
CA ALA A 157 -3.43 13.91 -25.83
C ALA A 157 -3.30 15.29 -25.16
N GLN A 158 -2.30 15.48 -24.28
CA GLN A 158 -2.07 16.71 -23.51
C GLN A 158 -3.33 17.20 -22.80
N SER A 159 -4.10 16.26 -22.24
CA SER A 159 -5.33 16.59 -21.51
C SER A 159 -4.98 17.50 -20.33
N SER A 160 -5.72 18.59 -20.12
CA SER A 160 -5.46 19.52 -19.01
C SER A 160 -6.52 19.43 -17.90
N SER A 161 -7.59 18.67 -18.13
CA SER A 161 -8.67 18.48 -17.17
C SER A 161 -9.07 17.02 -17.04
N ARG A 162 -9.64 16.65 -15.88
CA ARG A 162 -10.19 15.31 -15.65
C ARG A 162 -11.29 14.94 -16.64
N GLN A 163 -12.06 15.89 -17.14
CA GLN A 163 -13.13 15.63 -18.12
C GLN A 163 -12.55 15.21 -19.48
N GLN A 164 -11.49 15.89 -19.95
CA GLN A 164 -10.78 15.52 -21.17
C GLN A 164 -10.10 14.17 -21.00
N ALA A 165 -9.37 13.98 -19.90
CA ALA A 165 -8.71 12.72 -19.60
C ALA A 165 -9.71 11.55 -19.54
N ALA A 166 -10.86 11.72 -18.88
CA ALA A 166 -11.92 10.70 -18.85
C ALA A 166 -12.40 10.32 -20.26
N SER A 167 -12.56 11.31 -21.14
CA SER A 167 -13.01 11.09 -22.52
C SER A 167 -12.01 10.28 -23.34
N VAL A 168 -10.71 10.48 -23.11
CA VAL A 168 -9.64 9.67 -23.70
C VAL A 168 -9.65 8.26 -23.10
N MET A 169 -9.68 8.13 -21.77
CA MET A 169 -9.62 6.82 -21.10
C MET A 169 -10.77 5.90 -21.48
N ARG A 170 -11.98 6.42 -21.73
CA ARG A 170 -13.14 5.63 -22.17
C ARG A 170 -12.96 4.94 -23.53
N GLN A 171 -11.98 5.36 -24.32
CA GLN A 171 -11.63 4.70 -25.58
C GLN A 171 -10.84 3.40 -25.35
N HIS A 172 -10.26 3.24 -24.15
CA HIS A 172 -9.42 2.10 -23.77
C HIS A 172 -10.07 1.23 -22.69
N LEU A 173 -10.84 1.83 -21.78
CA LEU A 173 -11.41 1.17 -20.61
C LEU A 173 -12.94 1.27 -20.60
N GLN A 174 -13.61 0.17 -20.27
CA GLN A 174 -15.07 0.11 -20.15
C GLN A 174 -15.57 0.39 -18.72
N GLU A 175 -14.71 0.17 -17.73
CA GLU A 175 -15.07 0.23 -16.31
C GLU A 175 -14.98 1.67 -15.80
N GLU A 176 -16.12 2.38 -15.78
CA GLU A 176 -16.18 3.78 -15.35
C GLU A 176 -15.63 3.98 -13.93
N GLY A 177 -15.84 3.02 -13.02
CA GLY A 177 -15.27 3.06 -11.68
C GLY A 177 -13.74 3.11 -11.66
N VAL A 178 -13.09 2.36 -12.56
CA VAL A 178 -11.62 2.34 -12.71
C VAL A 178 -11.12 3.67 -13.28
N ILE A 179 -11.81 4.21 -14.29
CA ILE A 179 -11.49 5.52 -14.86
C ILE A 179 -11.55 6.60 -13.78
N GLN A 180 -12.66 6.68 -13.03
CA GLN A 180 -12.82 7.67 -11.97
C GLN A 180 -11.82 7.48 -10.83
N PHE A 181 -11.44 6.24 -10.52
CA PHE A 181 -10.37 5.94 -9.58
C PHE A 181 -9.03 6.52 -10.04
N LEU A 182 -8.59 6.19 -11.25
CA LEU A 182 -7.31 6.64 -11.80
C LEU A 182 -7.25 8.18 -11.86
N LEU A 183 -8.34 8.82 -12.30
CA LEU A 183 -8.44 10.28 -12.41
C LEU A 183 -8.31 11.03 -11.08
N LYS A 184 -8.47 10.38 -9.93
CA LYS A 184 -8.15 11.02 -8.63
C LYS A 184 -6.69 11.46 -8.56
N SER A 185 -5.81 10.72 -9.23
CA SER A 185 -4.38 11.00 -9.34
C SER A 185 -4.04 11.89 -10.54
N PHE A 186 -5.02 12.37 -11.31
CA PHE A 186 -4.81 13.33 -12.39
C PHE A 186 -5.11 14.75 -11.90
N VAL A 187 -4.07 15.59 -11.84
CA VAL A 187 -4.14 16.96 -11.29
C VAL A 187 -3.28 17.88 -12.16
N ASP A 188 -3.84 19.02 -12.55
CA ASP A 188 -3.15 20.05 -13.35
C ASP A 188 -2.52 19.52 -14.65
N GLY A 189 -3.18 18.55 -15.30
CA GLY A 189 -2.70 17.93 -16.54
C GLY A 189 -1.67 16.81 -16.35
N GLU A 190 -1.32 16.48 -15.10
CA GLU A 190 -0.25 15.55 -14.79
C GLU A 190 -0.72 14.38 -13.91
N TRP A 191 -0.07 13.23 -14.09
CA TRP A 191 -0.26 12.07 -13.23
C TRP A 191 0.58 12.18 -11.95
N ARG A 192 -0.07 12.02 -10.79
CA ARG A 192 0.60 12.02 -9.48
C ARG A 192 1.42 10.76 -9.23
N PHE A 193 1.16 9.68 -9.95
CA PHE A 193 1.99 8.47 -9.90
C PHE A 193 3.08 8.47 -10.99
N ASN A 194 4.21 7.83 -10.68
CA ASN A 194 5.39 7.81 -11.54
C ASN A 194 5.28 6.75 -12.64
N VAL A 195 4.52 7.05 -13.70
CA VAL A 195 4.17 6.10 -14.78
C VAL A 195 5.38 5.31 -15.32
N PRO A 196 6.53 5.92 -15.68
CA PRO A 196 7.67 5.17 -16.23
C PRO A 196 8.21 4.11 -15.28
N VAL A 197 8.35 4.45 -13.99
CA VAL A 197 8.84 3.52 -12.98
C VAL A 197 7.81 2.43 -12.70
N LEU A 198 6.52 2.79 -12.59
CA LEU A 198 5.48 1.79 -12.36
C LEU A 198 5.39 0.78 -13.51
N TRP A 199 5.65 1.22 -14.75
CA TRP A 199 5.76 0.34 -15.91
C TRP A 199 6.98 -0.57 -15.83
N GLU A 200 8.17 0.01 -15.64
CA GLU A 200 9.44 -0.72 -15.58
C GLU A 200 9.47 -1.74 -14.45
N GLN A 201 9.00 -1.34 -13.27
CA GLN A 201 9.01 -2.16 -12.06
C GLN A 201 7.74 -3.02 -11.91
N TYR A 202 6.83 -2.99 -12.89
CA TYR A 202 5.59 -3.73 -12.82
C TYR A 202 5.75 -5.22 -12.47
N PRO A 203 6.76 -5.97 -12.98
CA PRO A 203 6.99 -7.35 -12.56
C PRO A 203 7.18 -7.51 -11.05
N HIS A 204 7.80 -6.55 -10.37
CA HIS A 204 7.97 -6.57 -8.91
C HIS A 204 6.68 -6.21 -8.17
N ILE A 205 5.78 -5.43 -8.79
CA ILE A 205 4.49 -5.02 -8.22
C ILE A 205 3.44 -6.13 -8.34
N VAL A 206 3.40 -6.88 -9.44
CA VAL A 206 2.53 -8.06 -9.53
C VAL A 206 3.17 -9.30 -8.91
N GLY A 207 4.51 -9.31 -8.84
CA GLY A 207 5.32 -10.37 -8.26
C GLY A 207 5.26 -10.42 -6.74
N TRP A 208 6.03 -11.35 -6.16
CA TRP A 208 6.15 -11.49 -4.72
C TRP A 208 7.41 -12.29 -4.38
N GLU A 209 8.02 -11.94 -3.24
CA GLU A 209 9.07 -12.74 -2.62
C GLU A 209 8.47 -13.39 -1.37
N THR A 210 8.53 -14.72 -1.28
CA THR A 210 8.00 -15.45 -0.13
C THR A 210 8.66 -14.97 1.16
N ILE A 211 7.84 -14.68 2.16
CA ILE A 211 8.30 -14.24 3.48
C ILE A 211 8.21 -15.36 4.53
N PRO A 212 8.95 -15.25 5.66
CA PRO A 212 8.73 -16.13 6.81
C PRO A 212 7.29 -16.05 7.33
N ALA A 213 6.83 -17.12 7.99
CA ALA A 213 5.52 -17.15 8.60
C ALA A 213 5.36 -16.07 9.68
N TRP A 214 4.26 -15.33 9.64
CA TRP A 214 3.86 -14.42 10.70
C TRP A 214 2.78 -15.08 11.56
N GLU A 215 3.20 -15.57 12.72
CA GLU A 215 2.39 -16.34 13.69
C GLU A 215 1.45 -15.44 14.52
N HIS A 216 0.66 -14.61 13.84
CA HIS A 216 -0.35 -13.74 14.45
C HIS A 216 -1.62 -13.73 13.59
N PRO A 217 -2.80 -13.47 14.18
CA PRO A 217 -4.03 -13.34 13.42
C PRO A 217 -3.91 -12.24 12.34
N ALA A 218 -4.20 -12.57 11.09
CA ALA A 218 -4.24 -11.63 9.97
C ALA A 218 -5.60 -11.71 9.27
N LEU A 219 -6.27 -10.58 9.05
CA LEU A 219 -7.54 -10.53 8.33
C LEU A 219 -7.31 -10.32 6.84
N PHE A 220 -7.83 -11.21 6.01
CA PHE A 220 -7.92 -11.06 4.58
C PHE A 220 -9.37 -10.79 4.19
N ILE A 221 -9.61 -9.79 3.34
CA ILE A 221 -10.95 -9.40 2.88
C ILE A 221 -11.01 -9.50 1.34
N PRO A 222 -11.24 -10.69 0.76
CA PRO A 222 -11.39 -10.86 -0.68
C PRO A 222 -12.71 -10.28 -1.21
N GLY A 223 -12.69 -9.78 -2.45
CA GLY A 223 -13.91 -9.53 -3.23
C GLY A 223 -14.42 -10.85 -3.82
N GLY A 224 -15.71 -11.14 -3.66
CA GLY A 224 -16.30 -12.40 -4.14
C GLY A 224 -16.28 -12.56 -5.67
N ASN A 225 -16.18 -11.46 -6.41
CA ASN A 225 -16.05 -11.44 -7.87
C ASN A 225 -14.60 -11.14 -8.30
N SER A 226 -13.62 -11.25 -7.40
CA SER A 226 -12.23 -10.89 -7.63
C SER A 226 -11.31 -12.12 -7.69
N PRO A 227 -10.35 -12.18 -8.65
CA PRO A 227 -9.41 -13.29 -8.77
C PRO A 227 -8.11 -13.09 -7.94
N TYR A 228 -8.06 -12.12 -7.02
CA TYR A 228 -6.84 -11.82 -6.27
C TYR A 228 -6.60 -12.74 -5.06
N VAL A 229 -7.64 -13.33 -4.49
CA VAL A 229 -7.53 -14.31 -3.40
C VAL A 229 -8.42 -15.51 -3.74
N THR A 230 -7.85 -16.47 -4.46
CA THR A 230 -8.53 -17.68 -4.90
C THR A 230 -8.00 -18.90 -4.15
N GLU A 231 -8.70 -20.03 -4.25
CA GLU A 231 -8.27 -21.30 -3.66
C GLU A 231 -6.86 -21.72 -4.12
N ALA A 232 -6.48 -21.40 -5.35
CA ALA A 232 -5.16 -21.70 -5.90
C ALA A 232 -4.01 -21.02 -5.13
N TYR A 233 -4.28 -19.93 -4.41
CA TYR A 233 -3.28 -19.19 -3.63
C TYR A 233 -3.32 -19.55 -2.13
N ARG A 234 -4.27 -20.41 -1.71
CA ARG A 234 -4.53 -20.69 -0.29
C ARG A 234 -3.33 -21.31 0.42
N GLU A 235 -2.66 -22.27 -0.22
CA GLU A 235 -1.50 -22.94 0.37
C GLU A 235 -0.36 -21.94 0.65
N GLN A 236 0.00 -21.13 -0.35
CA GLN A 236 1.05 -20.12 -0.23
C GLN A 236 0.67 -19.03 0.78
N LEU A 237 -0.60 -18.63 0.83
CA LEU A 237 -1.11 -17.68 1.81
C LEU A 237 -0.95 -18.23 3.23
N LEU A 238 -1.40 -19.47 3.50
CA LEU A 238 -1.32 -20.07 4.83
C LEU A 238 0.09 -20.45 5.26
N ALA A 239 1.00 -20.72 4.32
CA ALA A 239 2.41 -20.92 4.63
C ALA A 239 3.08 -19.64 5.21
N GLN A 240 2.59 -18.46 4.83
CA GLN A 240 3.12 -17.16 5.26
C GLN A 240 2.27 -16.52 6.38
N PHE A 241 0.98 -16.82 6.42
CA PHE A 241 0.02 -16.32 7.41
C PHE A 241 -0.81 -17.49 7.94
N PRO A 242 -0.25 -18.35 8.80
CA PRO A 242 -0.90 -19.58 9.27
C PRO A 242 -2.18 -19.32 10.09
N GLN A 243 -2.29 -18.14 10.71
CA GLN A 243 -3.48 -17.70 11.44
C GLN A 243 -4.38 -16.76 10.61
N ALA A 244 -4.29 -16.81 9.28
CA ALA A 244 -5.13 -15.99 8.40
C ALA A 244 -6.62 -16.29 8.58
N ARG A 245 -7.42 -15.23 8.64
CA ARG A 245 -8.88 -15.25 8.65
C ARG A 245 -9.35 -14.61 7.36
N ALA A 246 -10.13 -15.32 6.55
CA ALA A 246 -10.70 -14.76 5.33
C ALA A 246 -12.17 -14.38 5.55
N HIS A 247 -12.54 -13.16 5.14
CA HIS A 247 -13.94 -12.71 5.10
C HIS A 247 -14.28 -12.20 3.70
N VAL A 248 -14.84 -13.09 2.87
CA VAL A 248 -15.18 -12.79 1.47
C VAL A 248 -16.41 -11.88 1.40
N ILE A 249 -16.30 -10.77 0.67
CA ILE A 249 -17.41 -9.85 0.43
C ILE A 249 -18.11 -10.22 -0.88
N ALA A 250 -19.27 -10.85 -0.77
CA ALA A 250 -20.06 -11.28 -1.92
C ALA A 250 -20.44 -10.11 -2.84
N GLY A 251 -20.33 -10.33 -4.15
CA GLY A 251 -20.72 -9.35 -5.17
C GLY A 251 -19.85 -8.09 -5.23
N ALA A 252 -18.63 -8.14 -4.69
CA ALA A 252 -17.63 -7.08 -4.81
C ALA A 252 -16.47 -7.51 -5.72
N GLY A 253 -15.99 -6.58 -6.55
CA GLY A 253 -14.77 -6.71 -7.35
C GLY A 253 -13.51 -6.37 -6.57
N HIS A 254 -12.47 -5.89 -7.27
CA HIS A 254 -11.15 -5.64 -6.67
C HIS A 254 -11.13 -4.45 -5.69
N TRP A 255 -11.96 -3.43 -5.93
CA TRP A 255 -12.07 -2.26 -5.05
C TRP A 255 -13.16 -2.48 -4.00
N VAL A 256 -13.01 -3.57 -3.22
CA VAL A 256 -14.00 -4.03 -2.23
C VAL A 256 -14.47 -2.92 -1.29
N HIS A 257 -13.54 -2.08 -0.84
CA HIS A 257 -13.80 -0.95 0.05
C HIS A 257 -14.56 0.20 -0.62
N ALA A 258 -14.46 0.37 -1.95
CA ALA A 258 -15.23 1.36 -2.69
C ALA A 258 -16.65 0.85 -2.99
N GLU A 259 -16.79 -0.44 -3.31
CA GLU A 259 -18.07 -1.04 -3.71
C GLU A 259 -18.96 -1.40 -2.52
N LYS A 260 -18.37 -1.92 -1.43
CA LYS A 260 -19.09 -2.41 -0.24
C LYS A 260 -18.43 -1.92 1.07
N PRO A 261 -18.25 -0.60 1.26
CA PRO A 261 -17.52 -0.05 2.41
C PRO A 261 -18.03 -0.53 3.76
N GLU A 262 -19.35 -0.57 3.95
CA GLU A 262 -19.95 -1.01 5.21
C GLU A 262 -19.64 -2.46 5.56
N ALA A 263 -19.60 -3.35 4.55
CA ALA A 263 -19.29 -4.76 4.76
C ALA A 263 -17.81 -4.95 5.13
N VAL A 264 -16.92 -4.20 4.46
CA VAL A 264 -15.49 -4.14 4.79
C VAL A 264 -15.28 -3.63 6.22
N LEU A 265 -15.93 -2.52 6.59
CA LEU A 265 -15.82 -1.94 7.93
C LEU A 265 -16.33 -2.88 9.02
N ARG A 266 -17.45 -3.58 8.81
CA ARG A 266 -17.93 -4.60 9.75
C ARG A 266 -16.91 -5.72 9.97
N ALA A 267 -16.27 -6.19 8.90
CA ALA A 267 -15.22 -7.22 8.99
C ALA A 267 -14.00 -6.72 9.76
N ILE A 268 -13.53 -5.50 9.45
CA ILE A 268 -12.43 -4.84 10.16
C ILE A 268 -12.76 -4.68 11.63
N ARG A 269 -13.88 -4.04 11.99
CA ARG A 269 -14.25 -3.78 13.38
C ARG A 269 -14.42 -5.06 14.19
N ARG A 270 -15.01 -6.11 13.59
CA ARG A 270 -15.08 -7.43 14.23
C ARG A 270 -13.69 -7.95 14.57
N TYR A 271 -12.78 -7.94 13.60
CA TYR A 271 -11.40 -8.40 13.80
C TYR A 271 -10.65 -7.54 14.82
N LEU A 272 -10.83 -6.22 14.84
CA LEU A 272 -10.17 -5.34 15.82
C LEU A 272 -10.70 -5.54 17.24
N SER A 273 -11.98 -5.89 17.39
CA SER A 273 -12.60 -6.14 18.71
C SER A 273 -12.21 -7.46 19.37
N GLU A 274 -11.64 -8.40 18.62
CA GLU A 274 -11.20 -9.69 19.16
C GLU A 274 -10.01 -9.48 20.10
N GLN A 275 -10.05 -10.06 21.31
CA GLN A 275 -8.93 -9.98 22.23
C GLN A 275 -7.70 -10.66 21.61
N ALA A 276 -6.53 -10.02 21.74
CA ALA A 276 -5.27 -10.68 21.43
C ALA A 276 -5.10 -11.79 22.46
N ASN A 277 -5.18 -13.06 22.01
CA ASN A 277 -4.91 -14.22 22.85
C ASN A 277 -3.43 -14.27 23.23
#